data_AF-A0A2V6Y6A0-F1
#
_entry.id   AF-A0A2V6Y6A0-F1
#
_cell.length_a   1.000
_cell.length_b   1.000
_cell.length_c   1.000
_cell.angle_alpha   90.00
_cell.angle_beta   90.00
_cell.angle_gamma   90.00
#
_symmetry.space_group_name_H-M   'P 1'
#
loop_
_entity.id
_entity.type
_entity.pdbx_description
1 polymer ?
#
loop_
_entity_poly.entity_id
_entity_poly.type
_entity_poly.pdbx_seq_one_letter_code
_entity_poly.pdbx_strand_id
1 'polypeptide(L)'
;MYNTVKVEGAVKYPGAYELKPMMRISQLLPEEKLLPEAQAERVEIARRRADLSLEIVAVNLKKAWSGDADADLLLKPLDEVTVRTELKAARTITLTGQIVRPGVYPVAEG
;
A
#
# COMPACT_ATOMS: atom_id res chain seq x y z
N MET A 1 15.08 -12.04 -9.24
CA MET A 1 14.38 -11.82 -7.95
C MET A 1 13.51 -10.59 -8.11
N TYR A 2 12.20 -10.71 -7.98
CA TYR A 2 11.28 -9.57 -8.12
C TYR A 2 11.10 -8.90 -6.76
N ASN A 3 11.98 -7.93 -6.46
CA ASN A 3 11.84 -7.06 -5.29
C ASN A 3 10.99 -5.86 -5.72
N THR A 4 9.68 -6.02 -5.68
CA THR A 4 8.75 -4.99 -6.15
C THR A 4 7.71 -4.75 -5.07
N VAL A 5 7.35 -3.49 -4.86
CA VAL A 5 6.25 -3.05 -4.01
C VAL A 5 5.11 -2.62 -4.91
N LYS A 6 3.91 -3.11 -4.64
CA LYS A 6 2.72 -2.67 -5.37
C LYS A 6 2.13 -1.47 -4.65
N VAL A 7 1.82 -0.41 -5.40
CA VAL A 7 1.23 0.83 -4.86
C VAL A 7 -0.09 1.07 -5.56
N GLU A 8 -1.16 1.20 -4.79
CA GLU A 8 -2.53 1.42 -5.28
C GLU A 8 -3.29 2.42 -4.41
N GLY A 9 -4.46 2.83 -4.91
CA GLY A 9 -5.33 3.79 -4.24
C GLY A 9 -5.11 5.23 -4.71
N ALA A 10 -5.15 6.17 -3.77
CA ALA A 10 -5.15 7.61 -4.04
C ALA A 10 -3.75 8.19 -4.33
N VAL A 11 -3.09 7.63 -5.34
CA VAL A 11 -1.75 8.04 -5.77
C VAL A 11 -1.78 8.46 -7.23
N LYS A 12 -0.90 9.38 -7.62
CA LYS A 12 -0.80 9.86 -9.01
C LYS A 12 -0.43 8.75 -9.99
N TYR A 13 0.38 7.80 -9.53
CA TYR A 13 0.94 6.74 -10.35
C TYR A 13 0.80 5.39 -9.62
N PRO A 14 -0.37 4.74 -9.68
CA PRO A 14 -0.51 3.38 -9.17
C PRO A 14 0.26 2.41 -10.06
N GLY A 15 0.86 1.39 -9.46
CA GLY A 15 1.67 0.42 -10.18
C GLY A 15 2.66 -0.32 -9.30
N ALA A 16 3.48 -1.15 -9.95
CA ALA A 16 4.52 -1.91 -9.29
C ALA A 16 5.84 -1.12 -9.35
N TYR A 17 6.43 -0.85 -8.18
CA TYR A 17 7.66 -0.08 -8.01
C TYR A 17 8.81 -0.97 -7.58
N GLU A 18 9.98 -0.74 -8.15
CA GLU A 18 11.18 -1.46 -7.74
C GLU A 18 11.57 -1.10 -6.30
N LEU A 19 11.68 -2.12 -5.45
CA LEU A 19 12.09 -1.98 -4.07
C LEU A 19 13.61 -1.98 -3.98
N LYS A 20 14.17 -0.88 -3.48
CA LYS A 20 15.59 -0.79 -3.17
C LYS A 20 15.91 -1.31 -1.76
N PRO A 21 17.13 -1.81 -1.52
CA PRO A 21 17.57 -2.15 -0.16
C PRO A 21 17.45 -0.94 0.77
N MET A 22 16.93 -1.14 1.98
CA MET A 22 16.72 -0.09 2.99
C MET A 22 15.74 1.02 2.57
N MET A 23 14.91 0.78 1.55
CA MET A 23 13.90 1.74 1.12
C MET A 23 12.75 1.78 2.12
N ARG A 24 12.30 3.00 2.43
CA ARG A 24 11.21 3.24 3.38
C ARG A 24 9.97 3.75 2.66
N ILE A 25 8.85 3.67 3.36
CA ILE A 25 7.55 4.11 2.85
C ILE A 25 7.55 5.60 2.47
N SER A 26 8.21 6.45 3.27
CA SER A 26 8.36 7.88 3.01
C SER A 26 9.07 8.18 1.68
N GLN A 27 10.05 7.35 1.31
CA GLN A 27 10.81 7.48 0.06
C GLN A 27 10.03 6.96 -1.16
N LEU A 28 9.19 5.94 -0.96
CA LEU A 28 8.34 5.40 -2.03
C LEU A 28 7.19 6.35 -2.37
N LEU A 29 6.55 6.89 -1.32
CA LEU A 29 5.40 7.78 -1.39
C LEU A 29 5.75 9.15 -0.80
N PRO A 30 6.43 10.02 -1.57
CA PRO A 30 6.54 11.43 -1.23
C PRO A 30 5.18 12.12 -1.41
N GLU A 31 5.01 13.26 -0.74
CA GLU A 31 3.78 14.06 -0.77
C GLU A 31 3.35 14.42 -2.20
N GLU A 32 4.31 14.72 -3.07
CA GLU A 32 4.10 15.07 -4.47
C GLU A 32 3.46 13.95 -5.30
N LYS A 33 3.58 12.67 -4.88
CA LYS A 33 3.00 11.52 -5.59
C LYS A 33 1.61 11.16 -5.09
N LEU A 34 1.12 11.78 -4.01
CA LEU A 34 -0.24 11.58 -3.56
C LEU A 34 -1.20 12.48 -4.34
N LEU A 35 -2.46 12.03 -4.43
CA LEU A 35 -3.55 12.87 -4.91
C LEU A 35 -4.02 13.82 -3.79
N PRO A 36 -4.60 14.99 -4.10
CA PRO A 36 -5.08 15.92 -3.08
C PRO A 36 -6.19 15.34 -2.19
N GLU A 37 -6.95 14.36 -2.71
CA GLU A 37 -7.97 13.60 -1.97
C GLU A 37 -7.41 12.40 -1.18
N ALA A 38 -6.09 12.19 -1.19
CA ALA A 38 -5.44 11.05 -0.54
C ALA A 38 -5.32 11.25 0.97
N GLN A 39 -5.65 10.20 1.73
CA GLN A 39 -5.45 10.17 3.17
C GLN A 39 -4.06 9.63 3.50
N ALA A 40 -3.07 10.52 3.48
CA ALA A 40 -1.70 10.21 3.87
C ALA A 40 -1.59 9.61 5.29
N GLU A 41 -2.55 9.87 6.17
CA GLU A 41 -2.57 9.36 7.54
C GLU A 41 -3.12 7.92 7.66
N ARG A 42 -3.82 7.44 6.63
CA ARG A 42 -4.48 6.12 6.59
C ARG A 42 -3.97 5.31 5.41
N VAL A 43 -2.67 5.06 5.41
CA VAL A 43 -2.06 4.14 4.46
C VAL A 43 -2.02 2.75 5.06
N GLU A 44 -2.38 1.74 4.27
CA GLU A 44 -2.38 0.34 4.69
C GLU A 44 -1.32 -0.39 3.89
N ILE A 45 -0.43 -1.09 4.57
CA ILE A 45 0.57 -1.96 3.97
C ILE A 45 0.15 -3.40 4.23
N ALA A 46 -0.31 -4.09 3.19
CA ALA A 46 -0.54 -5.51 3.22
C ALA A 46 0.78 -6.24 3.00
N ARG A 47 1.23 -6.94 4.03
CA ARG A 47 2.48 -7.70 4.06
C ARG A 47 2.17 -9.18 4.18
N ARG A 48 2.77 -9.99 3.31
CA ARG A 48 2.68 -11.45 3.42
C ARG A 48 3.73 -11.96 4.39
N ARG A 49 3.30 -12.65 5.44
CA ARG A 49 4.19 -13.32 6.40
C ARG A 49 4.64 -14.69 5.86
N ALA A 50 5.66 -15.25 6.50
CA ALA A 50 6.24 -16.55 6.14
C ALA A 50 5.25 -17.71 6.31
N ASP A 51 4.26 -17.54 7.19
CA ASP A 51 3.16 -18.49 7.44
C ASP A 51 2.01 -18.37 6.43
N LEU A 52 2.20 -17.63 5.33
CA LEU A 52 1.20 -17.31 4.31
C LEU A 52 0.04 -16.43 4.80
N SER A 53 0.06 -15.95 6.04
CA SER A 53 -0.92 -14.97 6.51
C SER A 53 -0.65 -13.59 5.93
N LEU A 54 -1.72 -12.81 5.79
CA LEU A 54 -1.64 -11.40 5.43
C LEU A 54 -1.73 -10.55 6.69
N GLU A 55 -0.73 -9.69 6.86
CA GLU A 55 -0.67 -8.68 7.90
C GLU A 55 -0.96 -7.31 7.29
N ILE A 56 -1.94 -6.60 7.82
CA ILE A 56 -2.23 -5.22 7.42
C ILE A 56 -1.59 -4.31 8.46
N VAL A 57 -0.63 -3.50 8.03
CA VAL A 57 0.04 -2.51 8.87
C VAL A 57 -0.45 -1.13 8.47
N ALA A 58 -1.14 -0.45 9.38
CA ALA A 58 -1.53 0.93 9.18
C ALA A 58 -0.33 1.86 9.41
N VAL A 59 -0.07 2.74 8.46
CA VAL A 59 1.04 3.68 8.47
C VAL A 59 0.53 5.09 8.22
N ASN A 60 1.09 6.04 8.96
CA ASN A 60 0.81 7.46 8.78
C ASN A 60 2.00 8.12 8.07
N LEU A 61 1.84 8.43 6.78
CA LEU A 61 2.88 9.06 5.97
C LEU A 61 3.23 10.47 6.46
N LYS A 62 2.27 11.23 7.01
CA LYS A 62 2.57 12.57 7.55
C LYS A 62 3.58 12.49 8.69
N LYS A 63 3.43 11.50 9.57
CA LYS A 63 4.40 11.23 10.64
C LYS A 63 5.73 10.76 10.07
N ALA A 64 5.71 9.88 9.07
CA ALA A 64 6.91 9.40 8.40
C ALA A 64 7.72 10.55 7.77
N TRP A 65 7.07 11.50 7.09
CA TRP A 65 7.72 12.68 6.53
C TRP A 65 8.21 13.66 7.61
N SER A 66 7.55 13.69 8.77
CA SER A 66 7.97 14.52 9.91
C SER A 66 9.19 13.96 10.65
N GLY A 67 9.72 12.81 10.25
CA GLY A 67 10.91 12.17 10.86
C GLY A 67 10.59 11.20 12.00
N ASP A 68 9.33 10.79 12.16
CA ASP A 68 8.95 9.77 13.14
C ASP A 68 9.39 8.37 12.64
N ALA A 69 10.41 7.81 13.30
CA ALA A 69 10.98 6.52 12.92
C ALA A 69 10.00 5.34 13.09
N ASP A 70 9.01 5.45 13.99
CA ASP A 70 7.98 4.43 14.16
C ASP A 70 6.96 4.45 13.02
N ALA A 71 6.75 5.63 12.40
CA ALA A 71 5.90 5.78 11.23
C ALA A 71 6.63 5.51 9.91
N ASP A 72 7.95 5.70 9.86
CA ASP A 72 8.75 5.51 8.65
C ASP A 72 9.15 4.04 8.43
N LEU A 73 8.16 3.22 8.10
CA LEU A 73 8.30 1.77 8.04
C LEU A 73 9.18 1.31 6.86
N LEU A 74 10.06 0.34 7.13
CA LEU A 74 10.94 -0.25 6.12
C LEU A 74 10.17 -1.22 5.23
N LEU A 75 10.22 -0.98 3.93
CA LEU A 75 9.48 -1.76 2.94
C LEU A 75 10.12 -3.12 2.73
N LYS A 76 9.28 -4.12 2.49
CA LYS A 76 9.67 -5.49 2.18
C LYS A 76 9.20 -5.88 0.79
N PRO A 77 9.89 -6.82 0.13
CA PRO A 77 9.47 -7.29 -1.19
C PRO A 77 8.08 -7.92 -1.10
N LEU A 78 7.26 -7.70 -2.13
CA LEU A 78 5.85 -8.14 -2.20
C LEU A 78 4.91 -7.39 -1.25
N ASP A 79 5.36 -6.32 -0.59
CA ASP A 79 4.45 -5.42 0.13
C ASP A 79 3.48 -4.76 -0.86
N GLU A 80 2.23 -4.64 -0.45
CA GLU A 80 1.18 -3.96 -1.19
C GLU A 80 0.68 -2.78 -0.38
N VAL A 81 0.96 -1.58 -0.89
CA VAL A 81 0.68 -0.30 -0.26
C VAL A 81 -0.59 0.28 -0.85
N THR A 82 -1.60 0.45 -0.01
CA THR A 82 -2.88 1.04 -0.39
C THR A 82 -3.06 2.37 0.31
N VAL A 83 -3.18 3.45 -0.47
CA VAL A 83 -3.50 4.78 0.06
C VAL A 83 -5.01 5.00 0.02
N ARG A 84 -5.64 5.13 1.18
CA ARG A 84 -7.09 5.39 1.27
C ARG A 84 -7.42 6.80 0.80
N THR A 85 -8.66 7.00 0.34
CA THR A 85 -9.23 8.32 0.04
C THR A 85 -10.60 8.43 0.71
N GLU A 86 -11.00 9.67 1.04
CA GLU A 86 -12.34 9.99 1.54
C GLU A 86 -13.43 9.78 0.48
N LEU A 87 -13.08 9.81 -0.81
CA LEU A 87 -13.99 9.40 -1.87
C LEU A 87 -14.32 7.92 -1.64
N LYS A 88 -15.60 7.53 -1.70
CA LYS A 88 -16.04 6.14 -1.57
C LYS A 88 -15.33 5.28 -2.62
N ALA A 89 -14.13 4.80 -2.30
CA ALA A 89 -13.44 3.81 -3.08
C ALA A 89 -14.31 2.56 -3.01
N ALA A 90 -14.82 2.12 -4.16
CA ALA A 90 -15.58 0.91 -4.31
C ALA A 90 -14.92 -0.17 -3.43
N ARG A 91 -15.68 -0.73 -2.48
CA ARG A 91 -15.21 -1.69 -1.48
C ARG A 91 -14.57 -2.88 -2.18
N THR A 92 -13.29 -2.78 -2.50
CA THR A 92 -12.50 -3.89 -3.02
C THR A 92 -12.01 -4.63 -1.79
N ILE A 93 -12.89 -5.48 -1.26
CA ILE A 93 -12.52 -6.45 -0.23
C ILE A 93 -11.75 -7.54 -0.98
N THR A 94 -10.42 -7.43 -1.02
CA THR A 94 -9.57 -8.49 -1.56
C THR A 94 -9.59 -9.67 -0.59
N LEU A 95 -10.60 -10.54 -0.72
CA LEU A 95 -10.59 -11.86 -0.07
C LEU A 95 -9.51 -12.72 -0.73
N THR A 96 -8.40 -12.92 -0.03
CA THR A 96 -7.37 -13.90 -0.39
C THR A 96 -7.53 -15.13 0.48
N GLY A 97 -8.48 -15.99 0.11
CA GLY A 97 -8.38 -17.42 0.40
C GLY A 97 -7.31 -18.04 -0.51
N GLN A 98 -6.79 -19.22 -0.15
CA GLN A 98 -5.77 -19.98 -0.89
C GLN A 98 -6.13 -20.14 -2.38
N ILE A 99 -5.73 -19.18 -3.23
CA ILE A 99 -5.89 -19.28 -4.68
C ILE A 99 -4.61 -18.78 -5.33
N VAL A 100 -4.08 -19.62 -6.21
CA VAL A 100 -2.76 -19.53 -6.84
C VAL A 100 -2.58 -18.31 -7.77
N ARG A 101 -3.60 -17.48 -8.00
CA ARG A 101 -3.53 -16.23 -8.79
C ARG A 101 -4.63 -15.24 -8.40
N PRO A 102 -4.33 -14.09 -7.76
CA PRO A 102 -5.32 -13.03 -7.54
C PRO A 102 -5.57 -12.23 -8.83
N GLY A 103 -6.84 -12.04 -9.19
CA GLY A 103 -7.33 -11.18 -10.27
C GLY A 103 -8.44 -10.25 -9.76
N VAL A 104 -8.55 -9.04 -10.32
CA VAL A 104 -9.49 -8.00 -9.89
C VAL A 104 -10.86 -8.21 -10.55
N TYR A 105 -11.94 -8.25 -9.77
CA TYR A 105 -13.31 -8.25 -10.27
C TYR A 105 -14.05 -7.00 -9.80
N PRO A 106 -14.52 -6.11 -10.71
CA PRO A 106 -15.42 -5.03 -10.34
C PRO A 106 -16.82 -5.61 -10.07
N VAL A 107 -17.36 -5.38 -8.88
CA VAL A 107 -18.76 -5.71 -8.53
C VAL A 107 -19.60 -4.45 -8.75
N ALA A 108 -20.59 -4.55 -9.63
CA ALA A 108 -21.61 -3.53 -9.80
C ALA A 108 -22.70 -3.74 -8.73
N GLU A 109 -22.94 -2.74 -7.87
CA GLU A 109 -24.13 -2.68 -7.03
C GLU A 109 -25.34 -2.36 -7.93
N GLY A 110 -26.37 -3.21 -7.85
CA GLY A 110 -27.67 -2.98 -8.50
C GLY A 110 -28.59 -2.11 -7.64
#